data_AF-A0A0D0CX28-F1
#
_entry.id   AF-A0A0D0CX28-F1
#
_cell.length_a   1.000
_cell.length_b   1.000
_cell.length_c   1.000
_cell.angle_alpha   90.00
_cell.angle_beta   90.00
_cell.angle_gamma   90.00
#
_symmetry.space_group_name_H-M   'P 1'
#
loop_
_entity.id
_entity.type
_entity.pdbx_description
1 polymer ?
#
loop_
_entity_poly.entity_id
_entity_poly.type
_entity_poly.pdbx_seq_one_letter_code
_entity_poly.pdbx_strand_id
1 'polypeptide(L)'
;EQEVLCKEEQRALEVELLKDEEEVAHKEEKKKNKHKYLPIVQGIGVPTESPVLPATNVVCKLDKGEYVKLWYFMNDGLDDTLDTSTSVDPDAMVMSHLLDGSMAWVPAATACNPTKLVEDQNLIFEDFCQAAPCFVEAIQQANWPDNQVK
;
A
#
# COMPACT_ATOMS: atom_id res chain seq x y z
N GLU A 1 32.18 -56.26 14.47
CA GLU A 1 30.99 -56.26 13.58
C GLU A 1 29.74 -55.70 14.27
N GLN A 2 29.31 -56.22 15.42
CA GLN A 2 28.16 -55.68 16.19
C GLN A 2 28.24 -54.18 16.52
N GLU A 3 29.42 -53.69 16.90
CA GLU A 3 29.62 -52.30 17.27
C GLU A 3 29.56 -51.33 16.07
N VAL A 4 29.82 -51.83 14.86
CA VAL A 4 29.72 -51.08 13.60
C VAL A 4 28.25 -50.96 13.19
N LEU A 5 27.50 -52.06 13.31
CA LEU A 5 26.07 -52.11 13.03
C LEU A 5 25.26 -51.17 13.94
N CYS A 6 25.59 -51.16 15.24
CA CYS A 6 24.94 -50.28 16.23
C CYS A 6 25.17 -48.79 15.94
N LYS A 7 26.36 -48.42 15.42
CA LYS A 7 26.68 -47.03 15.02
C LYS A 7 26.02 -46.59 13.71
N GLU A 8 25.66 -47.53 12.84
CA GLU A 8 24.91 -47.22 11.61
C GLU A 8 23.42 -47.00 11.91
N GLU A 9 22.83 -47.84 12.76
CA GLU A 9 21.44 -47.70 13.20
C GLU A 9 21.21 -46.38 13.96
N GLN A 10 22.16 -46.01 14.83
CA GLN A 10 22.10 -44.74 15.56
C GLN A 10 22.20 -43.51 14.63
N ARG A 11 22.99 -43.59 13.56
CA ARG A 11 23.06 -42.55 12.53
C ARG A 11 21.80 -42.47 11.68
N ALA A 12 21.18 -43.62 11.37
CA ALA A 12 19.91 -43.64 10.65
C ALA A 12 18.79 -42.96 11.45
N LEU A 13 18.72 -43.25 12.75
CA LEU A 13 17.78 -42.62 13.68
C LEU A 13 18.00 -41.10 13.80
N GLU A 14 19.26 -40.67 13.88
CA GLU A 14 19.59 -39.24 13.96
C GLU A 14 19.22 -38.49 12.67
N VAL A 15 19.42 -39.10 11.50
CA VAL A 15 19.00 -38.54 10.21
C VAL A 15 17.48 -38.46 10.09
N GLU A 16 16.75 -39.44 10.62
CA GLU A 16 15.28 -39.43 10.62
C GLU A 16 14.74 -38.33 11.55
N LEU A 17 15.31 -38.20 12.74
CA LEU A 17 14.92 -37.16 13.70
C LEU A 17 15.17 -35.74 13.16
N LEU A 18 16.30 -35.52 12.48
CA LEU A 18 16.59 -34.23 11.84
C LEU A 18 15.59 -33.87 10.74
N LYS A 19 15.08 -34.84 9.99
CA LYS A 19 14.03 -34.61 8.98
C LYS A 19 12.70 -34.24 9.63
N ASP A 20 12.35 -34.92 10.71
CA ASP A 20 11.13 -34.62 11.47
C ASP A 20 11.20 -33.21 12.08
N GLU A 21 12.35 -32.83 12.65
CA GLU A 21 12.60 -31.48 13.16
C GLU A 21 12.49 -30.41 12.05
N GLU A 22 13.07 -30.66 10.88
CA GLU A 22 12.98 -29.76 9.72
C GLU A 22 11.53 -29.62 9.22
N GLU A 23 10.77 -30.72 9.17
CA GLU A 23 9.38 -30.69 8.75
C GLU A 23 8.49 -29.90 9.75
N VAL A 24 8.72 -30.08 11.05
CA VAL A 24 8.05 -29.32 12.10
C VAL A 24 8.40 -27.83 12.00
N ALA A 25 9.68 -27.49 11.83
CA ALA A 25 10.14 -26.12 11.66
C ALA A 25 9.50 -25.46 10.43
N HIS A 26 9.41 -26.19 9.32
CA HIS A 26 8.80 -25.69 8.09
C HIS A 26 7.27 -25.49 8.23
N LYS A 27 6.57 -26.39 8.94
CA LYS A 27 5.14 -26.21 9.26
C LYS A 27 4.89 -25.01 10.17
N GLU A 28 5.73 -24.82 11.19
CA GLU A 28 5.64 -23.64 12.05
C GLU A 28 5.90 -22.34 11.29
N GLU A 29 6.90 -22.35 10.43
CA GLU A 29 7.28 -21.16 9.67
C GLU A 29 6.19 -20.82 8.64
N LYS A 30 5.57 -21.82 7.98
CA LYS A 30 4.35 -21.62 7.17
C LYS A 30 3.19 -21.02 7.97
N LYS A 31 3.01 -21.43 9.22
CA LYS A 31 1.94 -20.92 10.11
C LYS A 31 2.20 -19.46 10.51
N LYS A 32 3.46 -19.10 10.78
CA LYS A 32 3.88 -17.73 11.17
C LYS A 32 3.91 -16.79 9.95
N ASN A 33 4.37 -17.28 8.81
CA ASN A 33 4.64 -16.51 7.60
C ASN A 33 3.68 -16.85 6.44
N LYS A 34 2.37 -16.88 6.72
CA LYS A 34 1.35 -17.29 5.73
C LYS A 34 1.51 -16.62 4.36
N HIS A 35 1.81 -15.32 4.36
CA HIS A 35 1.99 -14.51 3.14
C HIS A 35 3.15 -14.98 2.25
N LYS A 36 4.23 -15.51 2.83
CA LYS A 36 5.41 -16.01 2.10
C LYS A 36 5.11 -17.30 1.31
N TYR A 37 4.08 -18.04 1.72
CA TYR A 37 3.68 -19.31 1.13
C TYR A 37 2.38 -19.23 0.35
N LEU A 38 1.88 -18.02 0.08
CA LEU A 38 0.76 -17.85 -0.82
C LEU A 38 1.15 -18.36 -2.22
N PRO A 39 0.31 -19.18 -2.86
CA PRO A 39 0.55 -19.60 -4.24
C PRO A 39 0.66 -18.36 -5.13
N ILE A 40 1.79 -18.23 -5.82
CA ILE A 40 1.93 -17.22 -6.87
C ILE A 40 0.96 -17.62 -7.99
N VAL A 41 0.01 -16.74 -8.32
CA VAL A 41 -0.96 -17.01 -9.38
C VAL A 41 -0.22 -17.05 -10.72
N GLN A 42 -0.08 -18.24 -11.29
CA GLN A 42 0.55 -18.42 -12.59
C GLN A 42 -0.39 -17.95 -13.70
N GLY A 43 0.13 -17.13 -14.62
CA GLY A 43 -0.62 -16.63 -15.79
C GLY A 43 -1.12 -15.19 -15.66
N ILE A 44 -1.04 -14.58 -14.48
CA ILE A 44 -1.17 -13.12 -14.34
C ILE A 44 0.22 -12.53 -14.55
N GLY A 45 0.44 -11.90 -15.71
CA GLY A 45 1.68 -11.16 -15.96
C GLY A 45 1.84 -10.03 -14.96
N VAL A 46 3.09 -9.67 -14.65
CA VAL A 46 3.36 -8.41 -13.95
C VAL A 46 2.73 -7.29 -14.79
N PRO A 47 1.90 -6.40 -14.21
CA PRO A 47 1.40 -5.23 -14.92
C PRO A 47 2.58 -4.48 -15.55
N THR A 48 2.54 -4.28 -16.87
CA THR A 48 3.58 -3.52 -17.58
C THR A 48 3.56 -2.05 -17.16
N GLU A 49 2.40 -1.57 -16.71
CA GLU A 49 2.18 -0.20 -16.29
C GLU A 49 2.10 -0.14 -14.77
N SER A 50 2.77 0.87 -14.20
CA SER A 50 2.68 1.13 -12.77
C SER A 50 1.24 1.49 -12.41
N PRO A 51 0.68 0.94 -11.33
CA PRO A 51 -0.62 1.40 -10.85
C PRO A 51 -0.52 2.90 -10.54
N VAL A 52 -1.44 3.66 -11.11
CA VAL A 52 -1.58 5.09 -10.84
C VAL A 52 -2.28 5.21 -9.50
N LEU A 53 -1.51 5.39 -8.44
CA LEU A 53 -2.03 5.46 -7.08
C LEU A 53 -2.20 6.92 -6.67
N PRO A 54 -3.34 7.28 -6.04
CA PRO A 54 -3.47 8.57 -5.40
C PRO A 54 -2.44 8.71 -4.29
N ALA A 55 -2.13 9.96 -3.94
CA ALA A 55 -1.33 10.33 -2.80
C ALA A 55 -1.75 9.59 -1.50
N THR A 56 -0.78 9.26 -0.64
CA THR A 56 -1.06 8.59 0.64
C THR A 56 -2.05 9.38 1.51
N ASN A 57 -1.97 10.72 1.52
CA ASN A 57 -2.89 11.55 2.30
C ASN A 57 -4.34 11.50 1.75
N VAL A 58 -4.52 11.32 0.44
CA VAL A 58 -5.82 11.12 -0.21
C VAL A 58 -6.39 9.76 0.19
N VAL A 59 -5.58 8.71 0.11
CA VAL A 59 -5.98 7.35 0.54
C VAL A 59 -6.39 7.35 2.02
N CYS A 60 -5.60 7.97 2.90
CA CYS A 60 -5.94 8.05 4.33
C CYS A 60 -7.25 8.80 4.60
N LYS A 61 -7.59 9.82 3.79
CA LYS A 61 -8.88 10.52 3.89
C LYS A 61 -10.03 9.63 3.42
N LEU A 62 -9.85 8.90 2.32
CA LEU A 62 -10.82 7.93 1.85
C LEU A 62 -11.06 6.83 2.89
N ASP A 63 -10.02 6.28 3.52
CA ASP A 63 -10.16 5.27 4.57
C ASP A 63 -10.96 5.77 5.79
N LYS A 64 -10.92 7.09 6.05
CA LYS A 64 -11.71 7.75 7.11
C LYS A 64 -13.15 8.06 6.69
N GLY A 65 -13.53 7.83 5.43
CA GLY A 65 -14.83 8.23 4.90
C GLY A 65 -14.94 9.72 4.58
N GLU A 66 -13.80 10.41 4.45
CA GLU A 66 -13.77 11.85 4.14
C GLU A 66 -13.76 12.07 2.63
N TYR A 67 -14.57 13.03 2.17
CA TYR A 67 -14.57 13.42 0.76
C TYR A 67 -13.23 14.05 0.35
N VAL A 68 -12.77 13.69 -0.84
CA VAL A 68 -11.58 14.26 -1.48
C VAL A 68 -11.97 14.75 -2.88
N LYS A 69 -11.48 15.94 -3.24
CA LYS A 69 -11.75 16.56 -4.55
C LYS A 69 -11.27 15.65 -5.69
N LEU A 70 -12.02 15.67 -6.79
CA LEU A 70 -11.75 14.87 -7.99
C LEU A 70 -10.42 15.24 -8.66
N TRP A 71 -9.95 16.47 -8.48
CA TRP A 71 -8.67 16.94 -9.00
C TRP A 71 -7.50 16.01 -8.66
N TYR A 72 -7.52 15.39 -7.46
CA TYR A 72 -6.48 14.45 -7.02
C TYR A 72 -6.42 13.13 -7.83
N PHE A 73 -7.45 12.85 -8.62
CA PHE A 73 -7.54 11.66 -9.48
C PHE A 73 -7.29 11.98 -10.95
N MET A 74 -7.02 13.25 -11.29
CA MET A 74 -6.57 13.65 -12.62
C MET A 74 -5.07 13.44 -12.75
N ASN A 75 -4.57 13.29 -13.98
CA ASN A 75 -3.14 13.14 -14.24
C ASN A 75 -2.31 14.28 -13.59
N ASP A 76 -2.79 15.52 -13.70
CA ASP A 76 -2.13 16.68 -13.08
C ASP A 76 -2.07 16.58 -11.55
N GLY A 77 -3.14 16.09 -10.91
CA GLY A 77 -3.16 15.91 -9.45
C GLY A 77 -2.34 14.72 -8.99
N LEU A 78 -2.25 13.67 -9.79
CA LEU A 78 -1.42 12.50 -9.53
C LEU A 78 0.07 12.84 -9.66
N ASP A 79 0.45 13.65 -10.65
CA ASP A 79 1.83 14.13 -10.82
C ASP A 79 2.25 15.07 -9.69
N ASP A 80 1.41 16.06 -9.33
CA ASP A 80 1.68 17.00 -8.23
C ASP A 80 1.79 16.31 -6.87
N THR A 81 1.07 15.19 -6.70
CA THR A 81 1.12 14.41 -5.47
C THR A 81 2.24 13.37 -5.40
N LEU A 82 2.77 12.94 -6.55
CA LEU A 82 3.95 12.08 -6.60
C LEU A 82 5.16 12.79 -5.99
N ASP A 83 5.34 14.07 -6.30
CA ASP A 83 6.43 14.91 -5.80
C ASP A 83 6.31 15.24 -4.29
N THR A 84 5.09 15.22 -3.75
CA THR A 84 4.81 15.57 -2.34
C THR A 84 4.52 14.35 -1.47
N SER A 85 4.73 13.13 -2.00
CA SER A 85 4.39 11.82 -1.40
C SER A 85 5.18 11.47 -0.13
N THR A 86 5.03 12.27 0.91
CA THR A 86 5.48 11.92 2.25
C THR A 86 4.40 11.04 2.85
N SER A 87 4.72 9.77 3.12
CA SER A 87 3.88 8.75 3.80
C SER A 87 3.54 9.11 5.27
N VAL A 88 3.51 10.39 5.60
CA VAL A 88 3.40 10.91 6.96
C VAL A 88 1.93 11.13 7.28
N ASP A 89 1.54 10.78 8.50
CA ASP A 89 0.22 11.06 9.07
C ASP A 89 -0.18 12.51 8.75
N PRO A 90 -1.38 12.79 8.22
CA PRO A 90 -1.82 14.16 7.94
C PRO A 90 -1.66 15.11 9.14
N ASP A 91 -1.78 14.60 10.37
CA ASP A 91 -1.65 15.37 11.62
C ASP A 91 -0.20 15.46 12.14
N ALA A 92 0.75 14.72 11.54
CA ALA A 92 2.15 14.82 11.92
C ALA A 92 2.76 16.13 11.43
N MET A 93 3.68 16.67 12.24
CA MET A 93 4.33 17.94 11.93
C MET A 93 5.48 17.71 10.94
N VAL A 94 5.48 18.48 9.85
CA VAL A 94 6.51 18.51 8.81
C VAL A 94 7.12 19.90 8.75
N MET A 95 8.42 19.97 8.50
CA MET A 95 9.11 21.26 8.30
C MET A 95 8.85 21.75 6.87
N SER A 96 8.22 22.91 6.72
CA SER A 96 7.89 23.51 5.43
C SER A 96 8.45 24.93 5.31
N HIS A 97 8.75 25.35 4.07
CA HIS A 97 9.16 26.70 3.75
C HIS A 97 7.94 27.62 3.63
N LEU A 98 7.95 28.71 4.39
CA LEU A 98 6.98 29.78 4.31
C LEU A 98 7.33 30.73 3.15
N LEU A 99 6.35 31.53 2.72
CA LEU A 99 6.50 32.52 1.64
C LEU A 99 7.58 33.60 1.93
N ASP A 100 7.90 33.82 3.20
CA ASP A 100 8.95 34.74 3.64
C ASP A 100 10.36 34.12 3.67
N GLY A 101 10.48 32.85 3.25
CA GLY A 101 11.74 32.10 3.25
C GLY A 101 12.11 31.47 4.58
N SER A 102 11.32 31.66 5.64
CA SER A 102 11.53 30.99 6.93
C SER A 102 11.04 29.53 6.90
N MET A 103 11.53 28.70 7.81
CA MET A 103 11.05 27.33 8.00
C MET A 103 10.14 27.26 9.22
N ALA A 104 8.99 26.63 9.08
CA ALA A 104 8.05 26.37 10.17
C ALA A 104 7.65 24.90 10.22
N TRP A 105 7.31 24.43 11.41
CA TRP A 105 6.63 23.17 11.59
C TRP A 105 5.14 23.38 11.33
N VAL A 106 4.61 22.72 10.30
CA VAL A 106 3.19 22.73 9.96
C VAL A 106 2.70 21.29 9.88
N PRO A 107 1.40 21.03 10.13
CA PRO A 107 0.83 19.71 9.85
C PRO A 107 1.10 19.28 8.41
N ALA A 108 1.38 18.00 8.18
CA ALA A 108 1.67 17.43 6.87
C ALA A 108 0.55 17.74 5.86
N ALA A 109 -0.70 17.71 6.32
CA ALA A 109 -1.87 18.08 5.52
C ALA A 109 -1.80 19.52 4.99
N THR A 110 -1.18 20.45 5.72
CA THR A 110 -1.04 21.86 5.32
C THR A 110 0.15 22.07 4.38
N ALA A 111 1.21 21.26 4.52
CA ALA A 111 2.36 21.30 3.62
C ALA A 111 2.04 20.71 2.24
N CYS A 112 1.19 19.70 2.18
CA CYS A 112 0.80 19.02 0.94
C CYS A 112 -0.42 19.67 0.25
N ASN A 113 -0.48 21.01 0.25
CA ASN A 113 -1.53 21.72 -0.45
C ASN A 113 -1.12 21.87 -1.93
N PRO A 114 -1.88 21.28 -2.87
CA PRO A 114 -1.55 21.37 -4.28
C PRO A 114 -1.61 22.82 -4.75
N THR A 115 -0.58 23.24 -5.50
CA THR A 115 -0.43 24.63 -5.96
C THR A 115 -1.54 25.02 -6.96
N LYS A 116 -2.16 24.02 -7.60
CA LYS A 116 -3.15 24.19 -8.68
C LYS A 116 -4.47 23.47 -8.41
N LEU A 117 -4.89 23.37 -7.15
CA LEU A 117 -6.16 22.71 -6.82
C LEU A 117 -7.33 23.33 -7.60
N VAL A 118 -7.98 22.54 -8.44
CA VAL A 118 -9.22 22.94 -9.11
C VAL A 118 -10.41 22.43 -8.30
N GLU A 119 -11.36 23.32 -8.02
CA GLU A 119 -12.63 22.95 -7.39
C GLU A 119 -13.47 22.09 -8.35
N ASP A 120 -14.20 21.10 -7.83
CA ASP A 120 -14.94 20.13 -8.66
C ASP A 120 -15.96 20.81 -9.59
N GLN A 121 -16.57 21.90 -9.13
CA GLN A 121 -17.52 22.71 -9.91
C GLN A 121 -16.90 23.42 -11.13
N ASN A 122 -15.58 23.57 -11.14
CA ASN A 122 -14.83 24.24 -12.20
C ASN A 122 -14.11 23.24 -13.13
N LEU A 123 -14.26 21.93 -12.89
CA LEU A 123 -13.71 20.91 -13.77
C LEU A 123 -14.43 20.92 -15.12
N ILE A 124 -13.65 20.85 -16.20
CA ILE A 124 -14.24 20.62 -17.52
C ILE A 124 -14.76 19.18 -17.58
N PHE A 125 -15.71 18.94 -18.49
CA PHE A 125 -16.36 17.64 -18.59
C PHE A 125 -15.38 16.48 -18.86
N GLU A 126 -14.33 16.72 -19.63
CA GLU A 126 -13.30 15.73 -19.94
C GLU A 126 -12.52 15.30 -18.67
N ASP A 127 -12.06 16.27 -17.89
CA ASP A 127 -11.38 16.04 -16.60
C ASP A 127 -12.30 15.29 -15.62
N PHE A 128 -13.57 15.68 -15.57
CA PHE A 128 -14.57 14.99 -14.75
C PHE A 128 -14.74 13.52 -15.19
N CYS A 129 -14.86 13.28 -16.50
CA CYS A 129 -14.97 11.92 -17.04
C CYS A 129 -13.74 11.05 -16.77
N GLN A 130 -12.56 11.66 -16.65
CA GLN A 130 -11.34 10.95 -16.26
C GLN A 130 -11.29 10.67 -14.74
N ALA A 131 -11.54 11.68 -13.91
CA ALA A 131 -11.37 11.57 -12.47
C ALA A 131 -12.47 10.75 -11.77
N ALA A 132 -13.72 10.85 -12.24
CA ALA A 132 -14.86 10.23 -11.56
C ALA A 132 -14.78 8.70 -11.49
N PRO A 133 -14.43 7.95 -12.57
CA PRO A 133 -14.24 6.51 -12.47
C PRO A 133 -13.15 6.11 -11.47
N CYS A 134 -12.01 6.81 -11.47
CA CYS A 134 -10.92 6.54 -10.54
C CYS A 134 -11.33 6.81 -9.08
N PHE A 135 -12.09 7.88 -8.84
CA PHE A 135 -12.65 8.16 -7.52
C PHE A 135 -13.61 7.05 -7.06
N VAL A 136 -14.49 6.58 -7.95
CA VAL A 136 -15.45 5.50 -7.64
C VAL A 136 -14.73 4.19 -7.31
N GLU A 137 -13.67 3.85 -8.04
CA GLU A 137 -12.84 2.69 -7.71
C GLU A 137 -12.16 2.86 -6.34
N ALA A 138 -11.66 4.06 -6.03
CA ALA A 138 -10.98 4.32 -4.77
C ALA A 138 -11.92 4.25 -3.55
N ILE A 139 -13.15 4.77 -3.64
CA ILE A 139 -14.14 4.65 -2.55
C ILE A 139 -14.63 3.21 -2.37
N GLN A 140 -14.70 2.42 -3.45
CA GLN A 140 -15.01 0.99 -3.36
C GLN A 140 -13.90 0.23 -2.64
N GLN A 141 -12.63 0.52 -2.94
CA GLN A 141 -11.49 -0.06 -2.25
C GLN A 141 -11.44 0.34 -0.77
N ALA A 142 -11.85 1.57 -0.44
CA ALA A 142 -11.98 2.07 0.93
C ALA A 142 -13.21 1.51 1.68
N ASN A 143 -14.00 0.60 1.08
CA ASN A 143 -15.19 -0.03 1.66
C ASN A 143 -16.24 0.98 2.16
N TRP A 144 -16.47 2.07 1.41
CA TRP A 144 -17.54 3.01 1.75
C TRP A 144 -18.90 2.32 1.68
N PRO A 145 -19.83 2.65 2.60
CA PRO A 145 -21.15 2.05 2.57
C PRO A 145 -21.93 2.52 1.33
N ASP A 146 -22.69 1.61 0.70
CA ASP A 146 -23.42 1.84 -0.57
C ASP A 146 -24.37 3.04 -0.58
N ASN A 147 -24.72 3.57 0.59
CA ASN A 147 -25.53 4.78 0.73
C ASN A 147 -24.74 6.08 0.49
N GLN A 148 -23.40 6.02 0.47
CA GLN A 148 -22.52 7.16 0.17
C GLN A 148 -21.98 7.14 -1.28
N VAL A 149 -22.18 6.03 -2.00
CA VAL A 149 -21.70 5.82 -3.38
C VAL A 149 -22.89 5.81 -4.35
N LYS A 150 -23.70 6.89 -4.37
CA LYS A 150 -24.88 7.01 -5.24
C LYS A 150 -24.84 8.24 -6.12
#